data_AF-A0A9D6T1Q2-F1
#
_entry.id   AF-A0A9D6T1Q2-F1
#
_cell.length_a   1.000
_cell.length_b   1.000
_cell.length_c   1.000
_cell.angle_alpha   90.00
_cell.angle_beta   90.00
_cell.angle_gamma   90.00
#
_symmetry.space_group_name_H-M   'P 1'
#
loop_
_entity.id
_entity.type
_entity.pdbx_description
1 polymer ?
#
loop_
_entity_poly.entity_id
_entity_poly.type
_entity_poly.pdbx_seq_one_letter_code
_entity_poly.pdbx_strand_id
1 'polypeptide(L)'
;MPDRVVVQRTIDSIRSLLCELETQVQDLVRVRDSAVPVAQRQPIDTSGMPVDGRAGAEYLSIRDLAEQIPYAEQTIRNLMTRGIFLLGEHYIKPRSRVMFRWSKVREWLERQTAGQ
;
A
#
# COMPACT_ATOMS: atom_id res chain seq x y z
N MET A 1 -18.30 29.54 -2.49
CA MET A 1 -16.92 29.01 -2.47
C MET A 1 -16.66 28.55 -1.05
N PRO A 2 -16.55 27.23 -0.78
CA PRO A 2 -16.22 26.76 0.57
C PRO A 2 -14.82 27.25 0.95
N ASP A 3 -14.67 27.70 2.19
CA ASP A 3 -13.42 28.23 2.73
C ASP A 3 -12.35 27.13 2.73
N ARG A 4 -11.14 27.41 2.23
CA ARG A 4 -10.05 26.42 2.10
C ARG A 4 -9.73 25.75 3.44
N VAL A 5 -9.88 26.49 4.54
CA VAL A 5 -9.65 25.98 5.90
C VAL A 5 -10.71 24.95 6.29
N VAL A 6 -11.97 25.14 5.88
CA VAL A 6 -13.06 24.17 6.14
C VAL A 6 -12.83 22.89 5.35
N VAL A 7 -12.45 23.01 4.07
CA VAL A 7 -12.13 21.85 3.22
C VAL A 7 -10.98 21.03 3.81
N GLN A 8 -9.91 21.69 4.26
CA GLN A 8 -8.76 21.00 4.84
C GLN A 8 -9.13 20.28 6.14
N ARG A 9 -9.92 20.90 7.02
CA ARG A 9 -10.42 20.24 8.23
C ARG A 9 -11.26 19.00 7.91
N THR A 10 -12.12 19.07 6.89
CA THR A 10 -12.90 17.91 6.44
C THR A 10 -11.99 16.79 5.94
N ILE A 11 -10.94 17.12 5.18
CA ILE A 11 -9.95 16.14 4.71
C ILE A 11 -9.24 15.46 5.89
N ASP A 12 -8.82 16.24 6.88
CA ASP A 12 -8.12 15.72 8.05
C ASP A 12 -9.03 14.88 8.96
N SER A 13 -10.31 15.27 9.10
CA SER A 13 -11.32 14.43 9.75
C SER A 13 -11.54 13.11 9.02
N ILE A 14 -11.63 13.12 7.68
CA ILE A 14 -11.77 11.90 6.88
C ILE A 14 -10.54 11.00 7.04
N ARG A 15 -9.34 11.57 7.04
CA ARG A 15 -8.08 10.82 7.27
C ARG A 15 -8.03 10.19 8.66
N SER A 16 -8.45 10.91 9.70
CA SER A 16 -8.54 10.40 11.06
C SER A 16 -9.52 9.21 11.16
N LEU A 17 -10.70 9.35 10.55
CA LEU A 17 -11.72 8.29 10.52
C LEU A 17 -11.24 7.04 9.78
N LEU A 18 -10.49 7.22 8.68
CA LEU A 18 -9.89 6.10 7.96
C LEU A 18 -8.87 5.35 8.82
N CYS A 19 -8.00 6.06 9.55
CA CYS A 19 -7.02 5.46 10.46
C CYS A 19 -7.68 4.66 11.60
N GLU A 20 -8.79 5.18 12.13
CA GLU A 20 -9.55 4.53 13.19
C GLU A 20 -10.22 3.25 12.69
N LEU A 21 -10.83 3.28 11.50
CA LEU A 21 -11.41 2.09 10.85
C LEU A 21 -10.33 1.06 10.49
N GLU A 22 -9.16 1.49 10.02
CA GLU A 22 -8.02 0.60 9.76
C GLU A 22 -7.57 -0.11 11.04
N THR A 23 -7.53 0.59 12.18
CA THR A 23 -7.19 0.02 13.48
C THR A 23 -8.21 -1.04 13.93
N GLN A 24 -9.51 -0.77 13.75
CA GLN A 24 -10.57 -1.73 14.08
C GLN A 24 -10.49 -3.00 13.21
N VAL A 25 -10.24 -2.85 11.90
CA VAL A 25 -10.07 -4.00 11.00
C VAL A 25 -8.86 -4.83 11.40
N GLN A 26 -7.75 -4.20 11.77
CA GLN A 26 -6.55 -4.89 12.22
C GLN A 26 -6.79 -5.72 13.49
N ASP A 27 -7.60 -5.19 14.42
CA ASP A 27 -7.99 -5.90 15.64
C ASP A 27 -8.92 -7.08 15.35
N LEU A 28 -9.92 -6.89 14.48
CA LEU A 28 -10.80 -7.98 14.03
C LEU A 28 -10.03 -9.10 13.30
N VAL A 29 -9.01 -8.76 12.53
CA VAL A 29 -8.10 -9.74 11.91
C VAL A 29 -7.36 -10.55 12.97
N ARG A 30 -6.85 -9.91 14.03
CA ARG A 30 -6.20 -10.62 15.15
C ARG A 30 -7.15 -11.58 15.87
N VAL A 31 -8.40 -11.17 16.09
CA VAL A 31 -9.43 -12.04 16.68
C VAL A 31 -9.71 -13.24 15.78
N ARG A 32 -9.82 -13.03 14.45
CA ARG A 32 -9.99 -14.11 13.47
C ARG A 32 -8.82 -15.11 13.49
N ASP A 33 -7.58 -14.62 13.49
CA ASP A 33 -6.40 -15.47 13.39
C ASP A 33 -6.05 -16.19 14.71
N SER A 34 -6.65 -15.75 15.84
CA SER A 34 -6.51 -16.41 17.15
C SER A 34 -7.30 -17.73 17.27
N ALA A 35 -8.02 -18.16 16.22
CA ALA A 35 -8.91 -19.33 16.24
C ALA A 35 -8.47 -20.48 15.30
N VAL A 36 -7.17 -20.80 15.18
CA VAL A 36 -6.74 -22.07 14.54
C VAL A 36 -5.44 -22.62 15.16
N PRO A 37 -5.43 -23.80 15.81
CA PRO A 37 -4.22 -24.55 16.03
C PRO A 37 -3.91 -25.45 14.81
N VAL A 38 -2.69 -25.26 14.28
CA VAL A 38 -1.83 -26.16 13.48
C VAL A 38 -2.47 -27.05 12.39
N ALA A 39 -2.12 -26.79 11.13
CA ALA A 39 -1.83 -27.83 10.14
C ALA A 39 -1.04 -27.21 8.99
N GLN A 40 0.24 -27.55 8.94
CA GLN A 40 1.14 -27.22 7.84
C GLN A 40 0.58 -27.80 6.53
N ARG A 41 0.18 -26.92 5.62
CA ARG A 41 0.23 -27.20 4.18
C ARG A 41 1.01 -26.07 3.54
N GLN A 42 2.30 -26.33 3.31
CA GLN A 42 3.15 -25.43 2.55
C GLN A 42 2.59 -25.33 1.12
N PRO A 43 2.24 -24.15 0.62
CA PRO A 43 2.23 -23.92 -0.80
C PRO A 43 3.70 -23.74 -1.23
N ILE A 44 4.12 -24.65 -2.09
CA ILE A 44 5.37 -24.69 -2.86
C ILE A 44 6.03 -23.31 -2.95
N ASP A 45 7.13 -23.16 -2.22
CA ASP A 45 7.97 -21.97 -2.19
C ASP A 45 8.66 -21.78 -3.55
N THR A 46 8.20 -20.78 -4.30
CA THR A 46 9.04 -20.09 -5.30
C THR A 46 9.04 -18.59 -5.06
N SER A 47 8.67 -18.17 -3.85
CA SER A 47 8.52 -16.75 -3.48
C SER A 47 9.67 -16.25 -2.59
N GLY A 48 10.55 -17.14 -2.13
CA GLY A 48 11.69 -16.87 -1.27
C GLY A 48 12.92 -16.23 -1.94
N MET A 49 12.80 -15.64 -3.14
CA MET A 49 13.81 -14.68 -3.57
C MET A 49 13.43 -13.31 -3.01
N PRO A 50 14.19 -12.77 -2.02
CA PRO A 50 14.10 -11.36 -1.71
C PRO A 50 14.50 -10.66 -3.01
N VAL A 51 13.54 -10.01 -3.66
CA VAL A 51 13.85 -9.03 -4.70
C VAL A 51 14.40 -7.82 -3.96
N ASP A 52 15.65 -7.98 -3.54
CA ASP A 52 16.51 -7.06 -2.83
C ASP A 52 15.79 -6.08 -1.90
N GLY A 53 15.75 -6.40 -0.61
CA GLY A 53 15.62 -5.41 0.48
C GLY A 53 16.83 -4.46 0.54
N ARG A 54 17.44 -4.12 -0.60
CA ARG A 54 18.41 -3.05 -0.72
C ARG A 54 17.66 -1.76 -0.93
N ALA A 55 17.88 -0.81 -0.03
CA ALA A 55 17.58 0.59 -0.27
C ALA A 55 18.21 1.02 -1.62
N GLY A 56 17.41 1.01 -2.69
CA GLY A 56 17.89 1.20 -4.06
C GLY A 56 17.26 0.31 -5.14
N ALA A 57 16.43 -0.67 -4.81
CA ALA A 57 15.74 -1.48 -5.82
C ALA A 57 14.71 -0.66 -6.62
N GLU A 58 14.85 -0.62 -7.95
CA GLU A 58 13.92 0.08 -8.86
C GLU A 58 12.53 -0.59 -8.91
N TYR A 59 12.45 -1.88 -8.61
CA TYR A 59 11.20 -2.63 -8.59
C TYR A 59 10.93 -3.18 -7.19
N LEU A 60 9.79 -2.79 -6.62
CA LEU A 60 9.37 -3.14 -5.27
C LEU A 60 8.11 -3.99 -5.29
N SER A 61 7.98 -4.93 -4.37
CA SER A 61 6.69 -5.59 -4.14
C SER A 61 5.74 -4.67 -3.36
N ILE A 62 4.46 -5.04 -3.23
CA ILE A 62 3.50 -4.28 -2.44
C ILE A 62 3.96 -4.15 -0.97
N ARG A 63 4.58 -5.21 -0.42
CA ARG A 63 5.13 -5.23 0.94
C ARG A 63 6.28 -4.25 1.08
N ASP A 64 7.29 -4.38 0.22
CA ASP A 64 8.47 -3.51 0.28
C ASP A 64 8.08 -2.03 0.03
N LEU A 65 7.09 -1.79 -0.83
CA LEU A 65 6.58 -0.45 -1.06
C LEU A 65 5.90 0.11 0.19
N ALA A 66 5.09 -0.69 0.89
CA ALA A 66 4.44 -0.28 2.14
C ALA A 66 5.44 -0.02 3.28
N GLU A 67 6.64 -0.60 3.22
CA GLU A 67 7.73 -0.30 4.15
C GLU A 67 8.45 1.02 3.81
N GLN A 68 8.46 1.42 2.53
CA GLN A 68 9.14 2.63 2.05
C GLN A 68 8.28 3.89 2.13
N ILE A 69 6.95 3.76 2.12
CA ILE A 69 6.01 4.88 2.08
C ILE A 69 4.99 4.73 3.20
N PRO A 70 4.41 5.83 3.74
CA PRO A 70 3.48 5.77 4.86
C PRO A 70 2.08 5.31 4.44
N TYR A 71 1.98 4.24 3.64
CA TYR A 71 0.73 3.62 3.21
C TYR A 71 0.76 2.12 3.46
N ALA A 72 -0.30 1.61 4.07
CA ALA A 72 -0.50 0.18 4.21
C ALA A 72 -0.67 -0.50 2.85
N GLU A 73 -0.35 -1.79 2.77
CA GLU A 73 -0.52 -2.58 1.55
C GLU A 73 -1.95 -2.51 0.97
N GLN A 74 -2.95 -2.49 1.86
CA GLN A 74 -4.36 -2.41 1.46
C GLN A 74 -4.68 -1.07 0.80
N THR A 75 -4.08 0.01 1.29
CA THR A 75 -4.20 1.35 0.69
C THR A 75 -3.52 1.39 -0.67
N ILE A 76 -2.35 0.75 -0.83
CA ILE A 76 -1.68 0.59 -2.13
C ILE A 76 -2.59 -0.19 -3.10
N ARG A 77 -3.22 -1.29 -2.65
CA ARG A 77 -4.19 -2.05 -3.46
C ARG A 77 -5.40 -1.19 -3.86
N ASN A 78 -5.92 -0.37 -2.94
CA ASN A 78 -7.01 0.55 -3.24
C ASN A 78 -6.60 1.61 -4.27
N LEU A 79 -5.38 2.14 -4.19
CA LEU A 79 -4.83 3.08 -5.18
C LEU A 79 -4.71 2.44 -6.57
N MET A 80 -4.38 1.15 -6.65
CA MET A 80 -4.41 0.40 -7.90
C MET A 80 -5.83 0.28 -8.45
N THR A 81 -6.79 -0.14 -7.63
CA THR A 81 -8.19 -0.35 -8.05
C THR A 81 -8.87 0.96 -8.46
N ARG A 82 -8.51 2.07 -7.82
CA ARG A 82 -9.00 3.42 -8.16
C ARG A 82 -8.33 4.02 -9.41
N GLY A 83 -7.37 3.33 -10.02
CA GLY A 83 -6.64 3.83 -11.19
C GLY A 83 -5.66 4.95 -10.90
N ILE A 84 -5.30 5.18 -9.63
CA ILE A 84 -4.27 6.16 -9.25
C ILE A 84 -2.88 5.59 -9.56
N PHE A 85 -2.65 4.33 -9.22
CA PHE A 85 -1.50 3.58 -9.72
C PHE A 85 -1.91 2.85 -11.00
N LEU A 86 -1.19 3.15 -12.08
CA LEU A 86 -1.48 2.64 -13.42
C LEU A 86 -0.57 1.46 -13.78
N LEU A 87 -1.17 0.41 -14.35
CA LEU A 87 -0.45 -0.73 -14.92
C LEU A 87 0.34 -0.26 -16.16
N GLY A 88 1.63 -0.61 -16.24
CA GLY A 88 2.55 -0.19 -17.29
C GLY A 88 3.34 1.07 -16.96
N GLU A 89 2.87 1.90 -16.03
CA GLU A 89 3.55 3.14 -15.61
C GLU A 89 4.09 3.03 -14.18
N HIS A 90 3.18 2.82 -13.21
CA HIS A 90 3.52 2.76 -11.78
C HIS A 90 3.83 1.34 -11.33
N TYR A 91 3.18 0.34 -11.94
CA TYR A 91 3.48 -1.06 -11.67
C TYR A 91 3.36 -1.91 -12.93
N ILE A 92 4.04 -3.05 -12.94
CA ILE A 92 3.97 -4.07 -14.01
C ILE A 92 3.56 -5.42 -13.44
N LYS A 93 2.99 -6.28 -14.30
CA LYS A 93 2.54 -7.64 -13.95
C LYS A 93 3.06 -8.67 -14.97
N PRO A 94 4.36 -9.01 -14.97
CA PRO A 94 4.93 -9.92 -15.97
C PRO A 94 4.47 -11.37 -15.86
N ARG A 95 4.22 -11.90 -14.65
CA ARG A 95 3.74 -13.30 -14.42
C ARG A 95 2.88 -13.41 -13.17
N SER A 96 1.80 -12.63 -13.09
CA SER A 96 0.86 -12.59 -11.94
C SER A 96 1.37 -11.89 -10.67
N ARG A 97 2.67 -11.60 -10.56
CA ARG A 97 3.21 -10.78 -9.47
C ARG A 97 3.19 -9.30 -9.82
N VAL A 98 2.74 -8.47 -8.88
CA VAL A 98 2.76 -7.00 -8.99
C VAL A 98 4.15 -6.50 -8.59
N MET A 99 4.76 -5.71 -9.47
CA MET A 99 6.02 -5.03 -9.20
C MET A 99 5.84 -3.53 -9.43
N PHE A 100 6.04 -2.74 -8.40
CA PHE A 100 5.98 -1.29 -8.44
C PHE A 100 7.31 -0.70 -8.85
N ARG A 101 7.28 0.26 -9.76
CA ARG A 101 8.46 0.99 -10.18
C ARG A 101 8.70 2.15 -9.23
N TRP A 102 9.72 2.03 -8.38
CA TRP A 102 9.99 2.98 -7.30
C TRP A 102 10.17 4.42 -7.79
N SER A 103 10.95 4.64 -8.85
CA SER A 103 11.15 5.96 -9.42
C SER A 103 9.82 6.65 -9.80
N LYS A 104 8.86 5.90 -10.35
CA LYS A 104 7.54 6.43 -10.72
C LYS A 104 6.63 6.67 -9.52
N VAL A 105 6.68 5.79 -8.51
CA VAL A 105 5.95 6.03 -7.27
C VAL A 105 6.51 7.24 -6.51
N ARG A 106 7.84 7.42 -6.51
CA ARG A 106 8.50 8.61 -5.94
C ARG A 106 8.10 9.88 -6.68
N GLU A 107 8.18 9.91 -8.01
CA GLU A 107 7.70 11.06 -8.82
C GLU A 107 6.22 11.37 -8.56
N TRP A 108 5.40 10.35 -8.32
CA TRP A 108 3.99 10.53 -7.96
C TRP A 108 3.84 11.13 -6.54
N LEU A 109 4.60 10.63 -5.55
CA LEU A 109 4.61 11.16 -4.19
C LEU A 109 5.06 12.63 -4.16
N GLU A 110 6.13 12.96 -4.86
CA GLU A 110 6.65 14.32 -4.98
C GLU A 110 5.60 15.26 -5.60
N ARG A 111 4.82 14.80 -6.58
CA ARG A 111 3.70 15.58 -7.13
C ARG A 111 2.56 15.79 -6.13
N GLN A 112 2.31 14.83 -5.25
CA GLN A 112 1.30 14.95 -4.18
C GLN A 112 1.75 15.92 -3.08
N THR A 113 3.05 15.96 -2.76
CA THR A 113 3.60 16.85 -1.71
C THR A 113 3.92 18.24 -2.24
N ALA A 114 4.40 18.39 -3.48
CA ALA A 114 4.71 19.69 -4.10
C ALA A 114 3.47 20.44 -4.57
N GLY A 115 2.31 19.77 -4.65
CA GLY A 115 1.02 20.38 -4.95
C GLY A 115 0.23 20.86 -3.72
N GLN A 116 0.83 20.84 -2.53
CA GLN A 116 0.23 21.37 -1.29
C GLN A 116 0.49 22.87 -1.11
#